data_AF-A0A351IW79-F1
#
_entry.id   AF-A0A351IW79-F1
#
_cell.length_a   1.000
_cell.length_b   1.000
_cell.length_c   1.000
_cell.angle_alpha   90.00
_cell.angle_beta   90.00
_cell.angle_gamma   90.00
#
_symmetry.space_group_name_H-M   'P 1'
#
loop_
_entity.id
_entity.type
_entity.pdbx_description
1 polymer ?
#
loop_
_entity_poly.entity_id
_entity_poly.type
_entity_poly.pdbx_seq_one_letter_code
_entity_poly.pdbx_strand_id
1 'polypeptide(L)'
;MNGRLLEDLPPEGFPRQHARTRRFTCGAPRDVAVADDGSRVLFLRSGSGDDPVNALWLLCPSTGEESLVVDPSSLPGAVDHGDLPAAELARRERVRESASGIVAYDALADLSRACFAVDGRVFLVEVPTPGVPAAGVAGAGDVPGVGPGPSPARIVELPSSGDAFDPRLSPDGSAVAYVSGSSLRITGSGGDRRLVGGSTLTVSWGSAEFIAAEEMGRSRGHWWSPDGSRLLVARVDTVDVSEWWISSPVDPSAPPRAIRYPP
;
A
#
# COMPACT_ATOMS: atom_id res chain seq x y z
N MET A 1 4.01 -12.14 50.18
CA MET A 1 4.07 -10.68 49.93
C MET A 1 4.47 -10.45 48.47
N ASN A 2 4.39 -9.21 48.00
CA ASN A 2 4.83 -8.75 46.67
C ASN A 2 4.01 -9.31 45.49
N GLY A 3 2.73 -8.95 45.45
CA GLY A 3 2.10 -8.67 44.15
C GLY A 3 2.80 -7.46 43.54
N ARG A 4 3.22 -7.55 42.29
CA ARG A 4 3.88 -6.45 41.57
C ARG A 4 2.79 -5.51 41.06
N LEU A 5 2.77 -4.27 41.55
CA LEU A 5 1.86 -3.24 41.06
C LEU A 5 2.10 -3.04 39.55
N LEU A 6 1.03 -3.13 38.76
CA LEU A 6 0.97 -2.41 37.50
C LEU A 6 0.88 -0.93 37.88
N GLU A 7 1.82 -0.13 37.40
CA GLU A 7 1.89 1.29 37.72
C GLU A 7 0.77 2.03 36.98
N ASP A 8 -0.06 2.78 37.72
CA ASP A 8 -1.09 3.66 37.14
C ASP A 8 -0.40 4.80 36.37
N LEU A 9 -0.06 4.53 35.11
CA LEU A 9 0.35 5.56 34.18
C LEU A 9 -0.81 6.56 34.01
N PRO A 10 -0.56 7.88 34.17
CA PRO A 10 -1.62 8.87 34.04
C PRO A 10 -2.26 8.79 32.65
N PRO A 11 -3.60 8.88 32.53
CA PRO A 11 -4.30 8.65 31.27
C PRO A 11 -3.76 9.55 30.16
N GLU A 12 -3.48 8.94 29.01
CA GLU A 12 -2.80 9.62 27.89
C GLU A 12 -3.61 10.84 27.41
N GLY A 13 -3.04 12.03 27.58
CA GLY A 13 -3.72 13.28 27.26
C GLY A 13 -4.20 13.33 25.80
N PHE A 14 -5.44 13.77 25.60
CA PHE A 14 -6.16 13.72 24.32
C PHE A 14 -5.33 14.06 23.07
N PRO A 15 -4.47 15.10 23.02
CA PRO A 15 -3.67 15.38 21.83
C PRO A 15 -2.71 14.24 21.42
N ARG A 16 -2.15 13.50 22.39
CA ARG A 16 -1.29 12.33 22.10
C ARG A 16 -2.12 11.14 21.65
N GLN A 17 -3.21 10.83 22.37
CA GLN A 17 -4.12 9.73 22.00
C GLN A 17 -4.68 9.95 20.59
N HIS A 18 -5.20 11.15 20.30
CA HIS A 18 -5.74 11.55 19.00
C HIS A 18 -4.68 11.54 17.87
N ALA A 19 -3.41 11.77 18.17
CA ALA A 19 -2.32 11.59 17.21
C ALA A 19 -2.02 10.09 16.97
N ARG A 20 -1.89 9.31 18.05
CA ARG A 20 -1.53 7.88 18.03
C ARG A 20 -2.58 7.01 17.33
N THR A 21 -3.87 7.26 17.59
CA THR A 21 -5.00 6.58 16.93
C THR A 21 -5.38 7.18 15.57
N ARG A 22 -4.61 8.18 15.08
CA ARG A 22 -4.84 8.91 13.82
C ARG A 22 -6.24 9.51 13.70
N ARG A 23 -6.68 10.26 14.71
CA ARG A 23 -8.06 10.77 14.86
C ARG A 23 -9.09 9.64 15.04
N PHE A 24 -8.68 8.54 15.67
CA PHE A 24 -9.46 7.31 15.86
C PHE A 24 -9.88 6.60 14.55
N THR A 25 -9.03 6.65 13.52
CA THR A 25 -9.23 5.90 12.26
C THR A 25 -8.43 4.59 12.19
N CYS A 26 -7.48 4.34 13.10
CA CYS A 26 -6.88 3.01 13.25
C CYS A 26 -7.96 1.98 13.58
N GLY A 27 -7.90 0.81 12.95
CA GLY A 27 -8.94 -0.22 13.04
C GLY A 27 -10.15 -0.04 12.11
N ALA A 28 -10.27 1.08 11.37
CA ALA A 28 -11.32 1.24 10.38
C ALA A 28 -10.95 0.55 9.03
N PRO A 29 -11.82 -0.30 8.45
CA PRO A 29 -11.62 -0.82 7.10
C PRO A 29 -11.58 0.28 6.04
N ARG A 30 -10.64 0.18 5.10
CA ARG A 30 -10.51 1.05 3.92
C ARG A 30 -10.12 0.26 2.68
N ASP A 31 -10.30 0.87 1.51
CA ASP A 31 -10.03 0.28 0.19
C ASP A 31 -10.69 -1.10 0.03
N VAL A 32 -11.99 -1.14 0.37
CA VAL A 32 -12.81 -2.36 0.34
C VAL A 32 -13.12 -2.74 -1.10
N ALA A 33 -12.73 -3.94 -1.51
CA ALA A 33 -13.10 -4.55 -2.79
C ALA A 33 -13.94 -5.81 -2.55
N VAL A 34 -14.94 -6.04 -3.40
CA VAL A 34 -15.78 -7.24 -3.41
C VAL A 34 -15.46 -8.01 -4.69
N ALA A 35 -15.32 -9.34 -4.60
CA ALA A 35 -15.12 -10.16 -5.78
C ALA A 35 -16.37 -10.18 -6.69
N ASP A 36 -16.16 -10.37 -7.99
CA ASP A 36 -17.23 -10.46 -9.00
C ASP A 36 -18.18 -11.65 -8.77
N ASP A 37 -17.69 -12.76 -8.21
CA ASP A 37 -18.47 -13.91 -7.75
C ASP A 37 -19.12 -13.72 -6.37
N GLY A 38 -18.79 -12.62 -5.66
CA GLY A 38 -19.26 -12.34 -4.29
C GLY A 38 -18.71 -13.28 -3.21
N SER A 39 -17.76 -14.18 -3.52
CA SER A 39 -17.23 -15.17 -2.58
C SER A 39 -16.40 -14.57 -1.46
N ARG A 40 -15.79 -13.41 -1.72
CA ARG A 40 -14.78 -12.79 -0.86
C ARG A 40 -14.80 -11.26 -0.91
N VAL A 41 -14.36 -10.65 0.18
CA VAL A 41 -14.12 -9.21 0.30
C VAL A 41 -12.70 -8.99 0.81
N LEU A 42 -11.93 -8.15 0.11
CA LEU A 42 -10.61 -7.68 0.56
C LEU A 42 -10.70 -6.25 1.08
N PHE A 43 -9.90 -5.93 2.10
CA PHE A 43 -9.78 -4.57 2.63
C PHE A 43 -8.46 -4.38 3.38
N LEU A 44 -8.08 -3.12 3.59
CA LEU A 44 -6.94 -2.74 4.42
C LEU A 44 -7.43 -2.27 5.79
N ARG A 45 -6.74 -2.71 6.85
CA ARG A 45 -7.03 -2.33 8.25
C ARG A 45 -5.79 -2.57 9.13
N SER A 46 -5.54 -1.73 10.12
CA SER A 46 -4.47 -1.94 11.11
C SER A 46 -4.77 -3.06 12.12
N GLY A 47 -3.74 -3.61 12.76
CA GLY A 47 -3.90 -4.71 13.72
C GLY A 47 -4.63 -4.32 15.01
N SER A 48 -4.52 -3.05 15.42
CA SER A 48 -5.24 -2.47 16.56
C SER A 48 -5.69 -1.02 16.29
N GLY A 49 -6.40 -0.44 17.26
CA GLY A 49 -6.79 0.97 17.27
C GLY A 49 -5.67 1.97 17.61
N ASP A 50 -4.45 1.49 17.89
CA ASP A 50 -3.25 2.30 18.16
C ASP A 50 -2.01 1.89 17.36
N ASP A 51 -2.10 0.80 16.59
CA ASP A 51 -1.17 0.40 15.53
C ASP A 51 -1.42 1.24 14.25
N PRO A 52 -0.39 1.90 13.69
CA PRO A 52 -0.47 2.64 12.43
C PRO A 52 -0.20 1.81 11.16
N VAL A 53 0.12 0.51 11.29
CA VAL A 53 0.49 -0.40 10.19
C VAL A 53 -0.75 -1.06 9.61
N ASN A 54 -1.10 -0.74 8.36
CA ASN A 54 -2.22 -1.39 7.66
C ASN A 54 -1.83 -2.77 7.12
N ALA A 55 -2.57 -3.80 7.50
CA ALA A 55 -2.49 -5.14 6.96
C ALA A 55 -3.58 -5.39 5.89
N LEU A 56 -3.42 -6.44 5.09
CA LEU A 56 -4.43 -6.91 4.13
C LEU A 56 -5.30 -7.99 4.79
N TRP A 57 -6.61 -7.80 4.76
CA TRP A 57 -7.60 -8.67 5.38
C TRP A 57 -8.58 -9.24 4.35
N LEU A 58 -9.13 -10.41 4.68
CA LEU A 58 -10.11 -11.17 3.90
C LEU A 58 -11.34 -11.44 4.76
N LEU A 59 -12.50 -10.95 4.31
CA LEU A 59 -13.82 -11.28 4.88
C LEU A 59 -14.51 -12.33 4.00
N CYS A 60 -15.06 -13.34 4.66
CA CYS A 60 -15.97 -14.34 4.11
C CYS A 60 -17.43 -13.86 4.21
N PRO A 61 -18.10 -13.43 3.12
CA PRO A 61 -19.42 -12.81 3.21
C PRO A 61 -20.54 -13.77 3.65
N SER A 62 -20.34 -15.08 3.51
CA SER A 62 -21.32 -16.11 3.88
C SER A 62 -21.25 -16.52 5.36
N THR A 63 -20.11 -16.32 6.04
CA THR A 63 -19.94 -16.63 7.47
C THR A 63 -19.78 -15.39 8.34
N GLY A 64 -19.42 -14.24 7.76
CA GLY A 64 -19.03 -13.03 8.49
C GLY A 64 -17.62 -13.11 9.10
N GLU A 65 -16.86 -14.15 8.78
CA GLU A 65 -15.53 -14.40 9.34
C GLU A 65 -14.45 -13.56 8.64
N GLU A 66 -13.66 -12.85 9.43
CA GLU A 66 -12.51 -12.09 8.96
C GLU A 66 -11.20 -12.83 9.24
N SER A 67 -10.23 -12.72 8.34
CA SER A 67 -8.93 -13.34 8.45
C SER A 67 -7.81 -12.47 7.87
N LEU A 68 -6.60 -12.64 8.41
CA LEU A 68 -5.41 -11.88 8.00
C LEU A 68 -4.75 -12.56 6.79
N VAL A 69 -4.58 -11.82 5.69
CA VAL A 69 -3.94 -12.32 4.45
C VAL A 69 -2.46 -11.96 4.44
N VAL A 70 -2.12 -10.71 4.78
CA VAL A 70 -0.73 -10.22 4.82
C VAL A 70 -0.53 -9.30 6.01
N ASP A 71 0.35 -9.72 6.91
CA ASP A 71 0.99 -8.85 7.90
C ASP A 71 2.25 -8.20 7.27
N PRO A 72 2.33 -6.86 7.16
CA PRO A 72 3.49 -6.18 6.60
C PRO A 72 4.79 -6.44 7.39
N SER A 73 4.69 -6.69 8.70
CA SER A 73 5.85 -6.98 9.55
C SER A 73 6.44 -8.38 9.31
N SER A 74 5.67 -9.28 8.69
CA SER A 74 6.14 -10.62 8.27
C SER A 74 6.79 -10.66 6.89
N LEU A 75 6.81 -9.54 6.16
CA LEU A 75 7.31 -9.51 4.78
C LEU A 75 8.84 -9.70 4.71
N PRO A 76 9.34 -10.40 3.67
CA PRO A 76 10.77 -10.57 3.43
C PRO A 76 11.53 -9.23 3.47
N GLY A 77 12.53 -9.16 4.34
CA GLY A 77 13.40 -8.00 4.46
C GLY A 77 12.71 -6.72 4.96
N ALA A 78 11.60 -6.79 5.69
CA ALA A 78 11.08 -5.63 6.42
C ALA A 78 12.21 -5.00 7.28
N VAL A 79 12.55 -3.74 7.00
CA VAL A 79 13.65 -3.01 7.66
C VAL A 79 13.19 -1.59 7.97
N ASP A 80 13.58 -1.08 9.14
CA ASP A 80 13.23 0.27 9.59
C ASP A 80 14.06 1.31 8.80
N HIS A 81 13.47 1.84 7.73
CA HIS A 81 14.10 2.83 6.86
C HIS A 81 13.90 4.25 7.40
N GLY A 82 14.86 4.72 8.18
CA GLY A 82 15.04 6.15 8.48
C GLY A 82 15.27 6.99 7.21
N ASP A 83 14.85 8.25 7.26
CA ASP A 83 14.98 9.29 6.23
C ASP A 83 14.66 8.85 4.78
N LEU A 84 13.36 8.74 4.52
CA LEU A 84 12.78 8.60 3.18
C LEU A 84 13.35 9.65 2.20
N PRO A 85 13.75 9.27 0.97
CA PRO A 85 14.24 10.21 -0.03
C PRO A 85 13.25 11.35 -0.32
N ALA A 86 13.76 12.57 -0.54
CA ALA A 86 12.94 13.78 -0.70
C ALA A 86 11.86 13.69 -1.83
N ALA A 87 12.09 12.86 -2.86
CA ALA A 87 11.12 12.59 -3.91
C ALA A 87 9.93 11.73 -3.42
N GLU A 88 10.17 10.76 -2.54
CA GLU A 88 9.14 9.92 -1.91
C GLU A 88 8.42 10.70 -0.80
N LEU A 89 9.12 11.53 -0.02
CA LEU A 89 8.48 12.47 0.91
C LEU A 89 7.51 13.40 0.18
N ALA A 90 7.95 14.05 -0.91
CA ALA A 90 7.11 14.89 -1.75
C ALA A 90 5.97 14.11 -2.46
N ARG A 91 6.03 12.77 -2.50
CA ARG A 91 4.99 11.89 -3.03
C ARG A 91 3.94 11.57 -1.96
N ARG A 92 4.36 11.07 -0.80
CA ARG A 92 3.48 10.77 0.35
C ARG A 92 2.75 12.02 0.83
N GLU A 93 3.41 13.17 0.81
CA GLU A 93 2.83 14.49 1.10
C GLU A 93 1.66 14.81 0.15
N ARG A 94 1.80 14.57 -1.15
CA ARG A 94 0.74 14.81 -2.16
C ARG A 94 -0.40 13.80 -2.12
N VAL A 95 -0.11 12.52 -1.87
CA VAL A 95 -1.13 11.46 -1.78
C VAL A 95 -1.73 11.37 -0.36
N ARG A 96 -1.33 12.28 0.55
CA ARG A 96 -1.74 12.34 1.97
C ARG A 96 -1.50 11.01 2.70
N GLU A 97 -0.50 10.27 2.24
CA GLU A 97 -0.26 8.86 2.52
C GLU A 97 0.62 8.71 3.75
N SER A 98 0.06 9.10 4.90
CA SER A 98 0.74 9.02 6.19
C SER A 98 0.77 7.59 6.77
N ALA A 99 0.13 6.61 6.13
CA ALA A 99 -0.04 5.25 6.66
C ALA A 99 1.25 4.41 6.56
N SER A 100 1.41 3.45 7.47
CA SER A 100 2.48 2.44 7.41
C SER A 100 1.91 1.10 6.92
N GLY A 101 2.78 0.16 6.55
CA GLY A 101 2.38 -1.13 5.99
C GLY A 101 1.80 -1.01 4.58
N ILE A 102 0.76 -1.79 4.28
CA ILE A 102 0.12 -1.80 2.97
C ILE A 102 -0.78 -0.57 2.85
N VAL A 103 -0.34 0.39 2.04
CA VAL A 103 -1.03 1.68 1.86
C VAL A 103 -2.11 1.62 0.77
N ALA A 104 -1.94 0.77 -0.25
CA ALA A 104 -2.90 0.49 -1.30
C ALA A 104 -2.59 -0.89 -1.94
N TYR A 105 -3.57 -1.47 -2.64
CA TYR A 105 -3.40 -2.70 -3.43
C TYR A 105 -4.18 -2.62 -4.76
N ASP A 106 -3.95 -3.61 -5.62
CA ASP A 106 -4.65 -3.87 -6.88
C ASP A 106 -4.83 -5.39 -7.01
N ALA A 107 -5.92 -5.86 -7.62
CA ALA A 107 -6.29 -7.28 -7.56
C ALA A 107 -7.06 -7.74 -8.81
N LEU A 108 -7.14 -9.07 -8.99
CA LEU A 108 -8.02 -9.70 -9.97
C LEU A 108 -9.49 -9.51 -9.61
N ALA A 109 -10.41 -9.66 -10.59
CA ALA A 109 -11.84 -9.46 -10.38
C ALA A 109 -12.46 -10.43 -9.36
N ASP A 110 -11.94 -11.65 -9.28
CA ASP A 110 -12.29 -12.69 -8.30
C ASP A 110 -11.60 -12.50 -6.94
N LEU A 111 -10.73 -11.49 -6.82
CA LEU A 111 -9.82 -11.23 -5.71
C LEU A 111 -8.99 -12.46 -5.28
N SER A 112 -8.69 -13.40 -6.20
CA SER A 112 -7.85 -14.58 -5.91
C SER A 112 -6.36 -14.26 -5.87
N ARG A 113 -5.95 -13.15 -6.49
CA ARG A 113 -4.61 -12.56 -6.36
C ARG A 113 -4.68 -11.06 -6.18
N ALA A 114 -3.77 -10.53 -5.36
CA ALA A 114 -3.56 -9.11 -5.16
C ALA A 114 -2.06 -8.76 -5.24
N CYS A 115 -1.72 -7.59 -5.75
CA CYS A 115 -0.39 -7.00 -5.64
C CYS A 115 -0.43 -5.66 -4.88
N PHE A 116 0.64 -5.36 -4.18
CA PHE A 116 0.78 -4.15 -3.36
C PHE A 116 2.26 -3.76 -3.25
N ALA A 117 2.52 -2.58 -2.67
CA ALA A 117 3.86 -2.10 -2.40
C ALA A 117 4.06 -1.79 -0.91
N VAL A 118 5.22 -2.16 -0.38
CA VAL A 118 5.71 -1.82 0.96
C VAL A 118 7.21 -1.50 0.83
N ASP A 119 7.66 -0.40 1.43
CA ASP A 119 9.06 0.10 1.38
C ASP A 119 9.69 0.13 -0.03
N GLY A 120 8.91 0.53 -1.04
CA GLY A 120 9.40 0.57 -2.42
C GLY A 120 9.67 -0.79 -3.06
N ARG A 121 9.13 -1.89 -2.51
CA ARG A 121 9.16 -3.23 -3.10
C ARG A 121 7.78 -3.66 -3.53
N VAL A 122 7.71 -4.44 -4.61
CA VAL A 122 6.46 -4.99 -5.16
C VAL A 122 6.26 -6.41 -4.64
N PHE A 123 5.09 -6.69 -4.07
CA PHE A 123 4.69 -8.02 -3.64
C PHE A 123 3.45 -8.49 -4.38
N LEU A 124 3.35 -9.81 -4.60
CA LEU A 124 2.18 -10.50 -5.13
C LEU A 124 1.75 -11.56 -4.10
N VAL A 125 0.45 -11.65 -3.82
CA VAL A 125 -0.12 -12.65 -2.90
C VAL A 125 -1.25 -13.43 -3.57
N GLU A 126 -1.24 -14.75 -3.38
CA GLU A 126 -2.36 -15.64 -3.69
C GLU A 126 -3.28 -15.72 -2.46
N VAL A 127 -4.52 -15.29 -2.63
CA VAL A 127 -5.51 -15.07 -1.56
C VAL A 127 -6.29 -16.37 -1.28
N PRO A 128 -6.28 -16.89 -0.05
CA PRO A 128 -7.01 -18.11 0.30
C PRO A 128 -8.49 -18.05 -0.07
N THR A 129 -9.07 -19.19 -0.46
CA THR A 129 -10.52 -19.30 -0.64
C THR A 129 -11.21 -19.23 0.73
N PRO A 130 -12.18 -18.32 0.95
CA PRO A 130 -12.85 -18.18 2.25
C PRO A 130 -13.56 -19.47 2.70
N GLY A 131 -13.63 -19.67 4.02
CA GLY A 131 -14.27 -20.84 4.62
C GLY A 131 -13.55 -22.17 4.41
N VAL A 132 -12.40 -22.18 3.72
CA VAL A 132 -11.53 -23.36 3.58
C VAL A 132 -10.40 -23.28 4.63
N PRO A 133 -10.47 -24.04 5.75
CA PRO A 133 -9.40 -24.05 6.74
C PRO A 133 -8.11 -24.65 6.17
N ALA A 134 -6.97 -24.35 6.80
CA ALA A 134 -5.67 -24.75 6.31
C ALA A 134 -5.55 -26.27 6.08
N ALA A 135 -4.99 -26.67 4.93
CA ALA A 135 -4.79 -28.07 4.56
C ALA A 135 -3.61 -28.73 5.30
N GLY A 136 -3.72 -28.81 6.63
CA GLY A 136 -2.92 -29.67 7.49
C GLY A 136 -1.61 -29.09 8.02
N VAL A 137 -1.66 -28.49 9.20
CA VAL A 137 -0.53 -28.52 10.16
C VAL A 137 -1.07 -28.90 11.53
N ALA A 138 -0.80 -30.13 11.97
CA ALA A 138 -1.24 -30.62 13.28
C ALA A 138 -0.17 -30.32 14.34
N GLY A 139 -0.37 -29.29 15.18
CA GLY A 139 0.61 -28.94 16.20
C GLY A 139 0.21 -27.82 17.16
N ALA A 140 -0.30 -28.22 18.33
CA ALA A 140 -0.26 -27.53 19.63
C ALA A 140 -0.69 -26.03 19.75
N GLY A 141 -1.78 -25.79 20.49
CA GLY A 141 -1.99 -24.50 21.17
C GLY A 141 -3.41 -23.91 21.10
N ASP A 142 -4.43 -24.61 21.61
CA ASP A 142 -5.79 -24.05 21.70
C ASP A 142 -5.83 -22.77 22.56
N VAL A 143 -6.19 -21.64 21.95
CA VAL A 143 -6.59 -20.40 22.63
C VAL A 143 -8.09 -20.21 22.38
N PRO A 144 -8.96 -20.31 23.40
CA PRO A 144 -10.40 -20.25 23.20
C PRO A 144 -10.84 -18.92 22.57
N GLY A 145 -11.39 -18.99 21.35
CA GLY A 145 -11.90 -17.83 20.61
C GLY A 145 -11.16 -17.51 19.30
N VAL A 146 -10.03 -18.16 19.02
CA VAL A 146 -9.36 -18.07 17.70
C VAL A 146 -9.57 -19.40 16.96
N GLY A 147 -10.23 -19.34 15.79
CA GLY A 147 -10.38 -20.51 14.92
C GLY A 147 -9.04 -20.98 14.34
N PRO A 148 -8.94 -22.23 13.84
CA PRO A 148 -7.74 -22.68 13.14
C PRO A 148 -7.47 -21.77 11.94
N GLY A 149 -6.35 -21.04 11.98
CA GLY A 149 -6.03 -20.01 11.01
C GLY A 149 -6.06 -20.50 9.56
N PRO A 150 -6.33 -19.61 8.58
CA PRO A 150 -6.35 -19.97 7.16
C PRO A 150 -4.98 -20.50 6.72
N SER A 151 -4.94 -21.18 5.57
CA SER A 151 -3.67 -21.45 4.89
C SER A 151 -2.88 -20.13 4.76
N PRO A 152 -1.59 -20.09 5.12
CA PRO A 152 -0.80 -18.87 4.96
C PRO A 152 -0.83 -18.46 3.49
N ALA A 153 -1.24 -17.22 3.23
CA ALA A 153 -1.37 -16.71 1.87
C ALA A 153 -0.01 -16.78 1.17
N ARG A 154 0.02 -17.22 -0.09
CA ARG A 154 1.30 -17.43 -0.79
C ARG A 154 1.81 -16.10 -1.32
N ILE A 155 2.58 -15.41 -0.49
CA ILE A 155 3.23 -14.13 -0.78
C ILE A 155 4.57 -14.37 -1.48
N VAL A 156 4.86 -13.57 -2.50
CA VAL A 156 6.14 -13.55 -3.23
C VAL A 156 6.56 -12.08 -3.46
N GLU A 157 7.80 -11.74 -3.09
CA GLU A 157 8.42 -10.48 -3.52
C GLU A 157 8.78 -10.59 -5.01
N LEU A 158 8.35 -9.62 -5.81
CA LEU A 158 8.70 -9.53 -7.22
C LEU A 158 9.94 -8.63 -7.38
N PRO A 159 10.87 -8.96 -8.30
CA PRO A 159 12.01 -8.09 -8.62
C PRO A 159 11.53 -6.67 -8.88
N SER A 160 12.12 -5.69 -8.20
CA SER A 160 11.70 -4.29 -8.31
C SER A 160 12.87 -3.35 -7.96
N SER A 161 12.67 -2.06 -8.18
CA SER A 161 13.74 -1.06 -8.20
C SER A 161 14.03 -0.36 -6.85
N GLY A 162 13.33 -0.74 -5.77
CA GLY A 162 13.47 -0.14 -4.44
C GLY A 162 12.71 1.19 -4.24
N ASP A 163 12.07 1.70 -5.28
CA ASP A 163 11.19 2.89 -5.30
C ASP A 163 9.77 2.54 -5.79
N ALA A 164 9.38 1.29 -5.54
CA ALA A 164 8.13 0.60 -5.88
C ALA A 164 6.85 1.41 -5.64
N PHE A 165 6.12 1.80 -6.69
CA PHE A 165 4.89 2.57 -6.52
C PHE A 165 3.76 2.29 -7.53
N ASP A 166 2.52 2.58 -7.14
CA ASP A 166 1.27 2.31 -7.89
C ASP A 166 1.24 0.93 -8.59
N PRO A 167 1.48 -0.21 -7.90
CA PRO A 167 1.54 -1.52 -8.53
C PRO A 167 0.15 -1.96 -9.02
N ARG A 168 0.03 -2.30 -10.31
CA ARG A 168 -1.20 -2.73 -10.96
C ARG A 168 -1.06 -4.11 -11.60
N LEU A 169 -1.93 -5.04 -11.21
CA LEU A 169 -1.89 -6.45 -11.62
C LEU A 169 -2.42 -6.58 -13.05
N SER A 170 -1.77 -7.39 -13.89
CA SER A 170 -2.28 -7.73 -15.20
C SER A 170 -3.56 -8.59 -15.08
N PRO A 171 -4.52 -8.52 -16.04
CA PRO A 171 -5.79 -9.26 -15.94
C PRO A 171 -5.66 -10.79 -15.87
N ASP A 172 -4.52 -11.35 -16.28
CA ASP A 172 -4.17 -12.77 -16.17
C ASP A 172 -3.41 -13.12 -14.88
N GLY A 173 -3.10 -12.12 -14.04
CA GLY A 173 -2.39 -12.29 -12.78
C GLY A 173 -0.95 -12.76 -12.91
N SER A 174 -0.29 -12.52 -14.05
CA SER A 174 1.08 -12.99 -14.35
C SER A 174 2.18 -11.93 -14.19
N ALA A 175 1.82 -10.64 -14.26
CA ALA A 175 2.75 -9.51 -14.20
C ALA A 175 2.17 -8.32 -13.43
N VAL A 176 3.04 -7.44 -12.94
CA VAL A 176 2.68 -6.20 -12.25
C VAL A 176 3.34 -5.02 -12.98
N ALA A 177 2.53 -4.09 -13.48
CA ALA A 177 3.00 -2.79 -13.93
C ALA A 177 3.17 -1.89 -12.70
N TYR A 178 4.20 -1.04 -12.68
CA TYR A 178 4.47 -0.18 -11.53
C TYR A 178 5.29 1.07 -11.92
N VAL A 179 5.20 2.14 -11.14
CA VAL A 179 5.95 3.39 -11.31
C VAL A 179 7.23 3.38 -10.48
N SER A 180 8.31 3.90 -11.06
CA SER A 180 9.63 4.10 -10.44
C SER A 180 10.20 5.42 -10.93
N GLY A 181 10.47 6.35 -10.00
CA GLY A 181 10.85 7.74 -10.30
C GLY A 181 9.90 8.39 -11.31
N SER A 182 10.42 8.68 -12.51
CA SER A 182 9.66 9.25 -13.64
C SER A 182 9.30 8.23 -14.74
N SER A 183 9.47 6.93 -14.47
CA SER A 183 9.33 5.84 -15.43
C SER A 183 8.24 4.83 -15.04
N LEU A 184 7.60 4.23 -16.04
CA LEU A 184 6.77 3.04 -15.85
C LEU A 184 7.60 1.78 -16.12
N ARG A 185 7.42 0.76 -15.30
CA ARG A 185 8.10 -0.54 -15.31
C ARG A 185 7.10 -1.68 -15.28
N ILE A 186 7.57 -2.90 -15.52
CA ILE A 186 6.83 -4.14 -15.39
C ILE A 186 7.73 -5.19 -14.74
N THR A 187 7.18 -5.98 -13.82
CA THR A 187 7.84 -7.14 -13.21
C THR A 187 6.92 -8.36 -13.22
N GLY A 188 7.50 -9.54 -12.99
CA GLY A 188 6.84 -10.85 -13.08
C GLY A 188 7.86 -11.95 -13.34
N SER A 189 7.41 -13.06 -13.94
CA SER A 189 8.27 -14.21 -14.26
C SER A 189 9.44 -13.89 -15.21
N GLY A 190 9.32 -12.85 -16.04
CA GLY A 190 10.38 -12.34 -16.90
C GLY A 190 11.37 -11.39 -16.22
N GLY A 191 11.26 -11.16 -14.91
CA GLY A 191 12.01 -10.15 -14.17
C GLY A 191 11.49 -8.72 -14.37
N ASP A 192 12.15 -7.77 -13.70
CA ASP A 192 11.84 -6.34 -13.83
C ASP A 192 12.48 -5.73 -15.08
N ARG A 193 11.71 -4.93 -15.82
CA ARG A 193 12.19 -4.07 -16.90
C ARG A 193 11.40 -2.75 -16.96
N ARG A 194 12.11 -1.65 -17.27
CA ARG A 194 11.48 -0.38 -17.64
C ARG A 194 10.72 -0.52 -18.97
N LEU A 195 9.49 -0.01 -19.01
CA LEU A 195 8.69 0.11 -20.23
C LEU A 195 8.93 1.45 -20.92
N VAL A 196 8.88 2.56 -20.17
CA VAL A 196 9.03 3.93 -20.70
C VAL A 196 9.52 4.89 -19.62
N GLY A 197 10.29 5.91 -20.00
CA GLY A 197 10.70 7.02 -19.13
C GLY A 197 12.21 7.29 -19.12
N GLY A 198 12.62 8.32 -18.37
CA GLY A 198 14.03 8.62 -18.07
C GLY A 198 14.82 9.38 -19.14
N SER A 199 14.25 10.46 -19.71
CA SER A 199 14.95 11.36 -20.65
C SER A 199 14.93 12.85 -20.27
N THR A 200 14.01 13.27 -19.38
CA THR A 200 13.69 14.69 -19.17
C THR A 200 13.16 14.89 -17.74
N LEU A 201 13.64 15.90 -17.02
CA LEU A 201 13.32 16.11 -15.60
C LEU A 201 11.85 16.52 -15.35
N THR A 202 11.22 17.19 -16.32
CA THR A 202 9.82 17.66 -16.24
C THR A 202 8.80 16.59 -16.61
N VAL A 203 9.25 15.45 -17.16
CA VAL A 203 8.40 14.42 -17.77
C VAL A 203 8.31 13.20 -16.88
N SER A 204 7.09 12.76 -16.57
CA SER A 204 6.84 11.48 -15.89
C SER A 204 5.83 10.63 -16.66
N TRP A 205 5.88 9.32 -16.41
CA TRP A 205 5.04 8.31 -17.05
C TRP A 205 4.39 7.42 -16.02
N GLY A 206 3.07 7.19 -16.17
CA GLY A 206 2.32 6.23 -15.35
C GLY A 206 1.76 6.76 -14.04
N SER A 207 2.09 8.00 -13.66
CA SER A 207 1.52 8.73 -12.52
C SER A 207 0.40 9.69 -12.94
N ALA A 208 -0.47 10.04 -11.99
CA ALA A 208 -1.26 11.25 -12.12
C ALA A 208 -0.41 12.53 -11.95
N GLU A 209 -0.95 13.66 -12.39
CA GLU A 209 -0.44 14.99 -12.04
C GLU A 209 -1.28 15.61 -10.91
N PHE A 210 -0.87 16.76 -10.40
CA PHE A 210 -1.38 17.34 -9.16
C PHE A 210 -2.90 17.64 -9.20
N ILE A 211 -3.40 18.27 -10.27
CA ILE A 211 -4.82 18.63 -10.40
C ILE A 211 -5.67 17.37 -10.60
N ALA A 212 -5.20 16.43 -11.43
CA ALA A 212 -5.84 15.14 -11.57
C ALA A 212 -6.00 14.40 -10.24
N ALA A 213 -4.99 14.42 -9.37
CA ALA A 213 -5.03 13.76 -8.08
C ALA A 213 -5.95 14.47 -7.07
N GLU A 214 -5.78 15.77 -6.87
CA GLU A 214 -6.49 16.53 -5.82
C GLU A 214 -7.90 16.98 -6.24
N GLU A 215 -8.08 17.47 -7.47
CA GLU A 215 -9.34 18.09 -7.93
C GLU A 215 -10.21 17.15 -8.79
N MET A 216 -9.61 16.21 -9.53
CA MET A 216 -10.35 15.27 -10.39
C MET A 216 -10.52 13.86 -9.82
N GLY A 217 -9.96 13.58 -8.63
CA GLY A 217 -10.03 12.26 -7.98
C GLY A 217 -9.30 11.13 -8.72
N ARG A 218 -8.47 11.44 -9.72
CA ARG A 218 -7.71 10.49 -10.53
C ARG A 218 -6.29 10.35 -9.99
N SER A 219 -6.10 9.47 -9.00
CA SER A 219 -4.78 9.09 -8.47
C SER A 219 -3.95 8.20 -9.42
N ARG A 220 -4.62 7.33 -10.20
CA ARG A 220 -4.00 6.37 -11.12
C ARG A 220 -3.53 7.04 -12.43
N GLY A 221 -2.35 6.66 -12.93
CA GLY A 221 -1.79 7.17 -14.19
C GLY A 221 -1.51 6.12 -15.28
N HIS A 222 -1.79 4.84 -15.04
CA HIS A 222 -1.69 3.80 -16.07
C HIS A 222 -2.76 2.71 -15.91
N TRP A 223 -3.15 2.09 -17.02
CA TRP A 223 -4.24 1.10 -17.09
C TRP A 223 -3.86 -0.03 -18.05
N TRP A 224 -3.97 -1.27 -17.60
CA TRP A 224 -3.89 -2.44 -18.48
C TRP A 224 -5.04 -2.46 -19.49
N SER A 225 -4.78 -2.96 -20.70
CA SER A 225 -5.86 -3.39 -21.60
C SER A 225 -6.54 -4.65 -21.04
N PRO A 226 -7.82 -4.93 -21.36
CA PRO A 226 -8.55 -6.08 -20.80
C PRO A 226 -7.94 -7.45 -21.12
N ASP A 227 -7.13 -7.54 -22.17
CA ASP A 227 -6.39 -8.73 -22.60
C ASP A 227 -4.96 -8.79 -22.03
N GLY A 228 -4.56 -7.83 -21.18
CA GLY A 228 -3.21 -7.70 -20.62
C GLY A 228 -2.10 -7.37 -21.64
N SER A 229 -2.38 -7.27 -22.93
CA SER A 229 -1.34 -7.16 -23.96
C SER A 229 -0.72 -5.76 -24.08
N ARG A 230 -1.36 -4.73 -23.50
CA ARG A 230 -0.96 -3.31 -23.60
C ARG A 230 -1.21 -2.56 -22.30
N LEU A 231 -0.58 -1.38 -22.20
CA LEU A 231 -0.82 -0.39 -21.17
C LEU A 231 -1.18 0.95 -21.82
N LEU A 232 -2.28 1.57 -21.39
CA LEU A 232 -2.51 3.00 -21.55
C LEU A 232 -1.74 3.71 -20.44
N VAL A 233 -0.96 4.75 -20.79
CA VAL A 233 -0.05 5.41 -19.86
C VAL A 233 -0.19 6.93 -20.00
N ALA A 234 -0.45 7.62 -18.90
CA ALA A 234 -0.37 9.07 -18.86
C ALA A 234 1.11 9.50 -18.98
N ARG A 235 1.41 10.33 -20.00
CA ARG A 235 2.61 11.17 -20.04
C ARG A 235 2.25 12.52 -19.45
N VAL A 236 2.88 12.88 -18.35
CA VAL A 236 2.82 14.22 -17.77
C VAL A 236 4.06 14.98 -18.20
N ASP A 237 3.92 16.27 -18.53
CA ASP A 237 5.04 17.20 -18.72
C ASP A 237 4.75 18.48 -17.94
N THR A 238 5.73 18.93 -17.16
CA THR A 238 5.58 20.07 -16.24
C THR A 238 6.42 21.29 -16.65
N VAL A 239 7.02 21.27 -17.84
CA VAL A 239 7.96 22.31 -18.32
C VAL A 239 7.36 23.73 -18.30
N ASP A 240 6.09 23.87 -18.65
CA ASP A 240 5.38 25.17 -18.68
C ASP A 240 4.60 25.47 -17.39
N VAL A 241 4.59 24.56 -16.40
CA VAL A 241 3.96 24.80 -15.09
C VAL A 241 4.89 25.69 -14.25
N SER A 242 4.34 26.71 -13.60
CA SER A 242 5.14 27.67 -12.81
C SER A 242 5.83 27.03 -11.60
N GLU A 243 7.03 27.52 -11.26
CA GLU A 243 7.74 27.10 -10.04
C GLU A 243 7.42 28.02 -8.87
N TRP A 244 6.95 27.40 -7.78
CA TRP A 244 6.69 28.03 -6.50
C TRP A 244 7.72 27.53 -5.47
N TRP A 245 8.09 28.37 -4.52
CA TRP A 245 9.12 28.06 -3.53
C TRP A 245 8.49 27.93 -2.14
N ILE A 246 8.60 26.75 -1.54
CA ILE A 246 8.06 26.45 -0.20
C ILE A 246 9.22 26.28 0.79
N SER A 247 9.29 27.16 1.79
CA SER A 247 10.19 27.03 2.93
C SER A 247 9.76 25.88 3.85
N SER A 248 10.70 25.20 4.49
CA SER A 248 10.38 24.16 5.47
C SER A 248 9.72 24.77 6.73
N PRO A 249 8.57 24.26 7.19
CA PRO A 249 7.89 24.75 8.38
C PRO A 249 8.51 24.25 9.69
N VAL A 250 9.40 23.24 9.63
CA VAL A 250 10.07 22.63 10.80
C VAL A 250 11.55 22.98 10.91
N ASP A 251 12.18 23.39 9.80
CA ASP A 251 13.53 23.96 9.77
C ASP A 251 13.53 25.22 8.88
N PRO A 252 13.30 26.41 9.45
CA PRO A 252 13.32 27.67 8.70
C PRO A 252 14.70 28.05 8.13
N SER A 253 15.77 27.30 8.46
CA SER A 253 17.13 27.53 7.91
C SER A 253 17.42 26.71 6.66
N ALA A 254 16.63 25.65 6.40
CA ALA A 254 16.73 24.87 5.17
C ALA A 254 16.39 25.72 3.93
N PRO A 255 17.10 25.55 2.80
CA PRO A 255 16.77 26.24 1.56
C PRO A 255 15.36 25.85 1.09
N PRO A 256 14.56 26.78 0.56
CA PRO A 256 13.20 26.49 0.14
C PRO A 256 13.18 25.47 -1.01
N ARG A 257 12.18 24.59 -1.00
CA ARG A 257 11.96 23.56 -2.02
C ARG A 257 11.14 24.15 -3.18
N ALA A 258 11.69 24.11 -4.39
CA ALA A 258 10.92 24.37 -5.60
C ALA A 258 9.87 23.26 -5.83
N ILE A 259 8.63 23.65 -6.13
CA ILE A 259 7.58 22.77 -6.63
C ILE A 259 7.00 23.35 -7.93
N ARG A 260 6.61 22.48 -8.86
CA ARG A 260 5.77 22.87 -10.00
C ARG A 260 4.32 22.92 -9.52
N TYR A 261 3.71 24.10 -9.50
CA TYR A 261 2.34 24.32 -9.04
C TYR A 261 1.56 25.12 -10.11
N PRO A 262 0.42 24.61 -10.60
CA PRO A 262 -0.41 25.31 -11.57
C PRO A 262 -1.15 26.50 -10.91
N PRO A 263 -1.49 27.54 -11.69
CA PRO A 263 -2.22 28.72 -11.21
C PRO A 263 -3.74 28.48 -11.05
#